data_AF-A0A1G0E1I6-F1
#
_entry.id   AF-A0A1G0E1I6-F1
#
_cell.length_a   1.000
_cell.length_b   1.000
_cell.length_c   1.000
_cell.angle_alpha   90.00
_cell.angle_beta   90.00
_cell.angle_gamma   90.00
#
_symmetry.space_group_name_H-M   'P 1'
#
loop_
_entity.id
_entity.type
_entity.pdbx_description
1 polymer ?
#
loop_
_entity_poly.entity_id
_entity_poly.type
_entity_poly.pdbx_seq_one_letter_code
_entity_poly.pdbx_strand_id
1 'polypeptide(L)'
;MGVTFALEPGEGIVLDPVTGNYMLTYSEVLEDGSKVLTHGTFFPATKIAPDIKSKFHSDRTGAVIYSYSVSSGVQSRQILDIFRFDLFNKVVGSQDLPTNIQTATLEQVAAVFDANKLALTTPPGWDGFISTNESGASRITWDPIKSGTGIRPGESQQGFGFVSQNLPGVGAAQFKGIRDGRNGFSGEGPDPTSDISKQIQDLYKNDFVTSSAAVPTIAVPTPFDPAVTLERIQTHTHTWIGMQLLDPAFSAQLDRSFQSAISAYRLNQPKVGKKQIQTMRELIKKEHADADREDDNDDRGEQGDHDDKNKRALIDKLAARILDFDLKYVTKRMGGDKDD
;
A
#
# COMPACT_ATOMS: atom_id res chain seq x y z
N MET A 1 4.83 0.18 -25.38
CA MET A 1 4.39 -0.34 -26.70
C MET A 1 2.94 -0.75 -26.55
N GLY A 2 2.01 -0.05 -27.17
CA GLY A 2 0.59 -0.42 -27.15
C GLY A 2 0.36 -1.51 -28.19
N VAL A 3 0.16 -2.74 -27.74
CA VAL A 3 -0.36 -3.80 -28.61
C VAL A 3 -1.85 -3.47 -28.80
N THR A 4 -2.20 -2.94 -29.96
CA THR A 4 -3.61 -2.83 -30.37
C THR A 4 -4.15 -4.24 -30.56
N PHE A 5 -4.91 -4.72 -29.57
CA PHE A 5 -5.67 -5.96 -29.66
C PHE A 5 -6.75 -5.80 -30.74
N ALA A 6 -6.81 -6.76 -31.67
CA ALA A 6 -7.79 -6.74 -32.75
C ALA A 6 -8.99 -7.58 -32.30
N LEU A 7 -9.98 -6.92 -31.70
CA LEU A 7 -11.24 -7.55 -31.33
C LEU A 7 -11.96 -8.09 -32.57
N GLU A 8 -12.66 -9.22 -32.43
CA GLU A 8 -13.54 -9.67 -33.52
C GLU A 8 -14.68 -8.65 -33.71
N PRO A 9 -15.21 -8.46 -34.94
CA PRO A 9 -16.30 -7.53 -35.18
C PRO A 9 -17.50 -7.80 -34.26
N GLY A 10 -17.84 -6.82 -33.42
CA GLY A 10 -18.96 -6.90 -32.48
C GLY A 10 -18.56 -7.24 -31.04
N GLU A 11 -17.32 -7.68 -30.78
CA GLU A 11 -16.82 -7.86 -29.42
C GLU A 11 -16.46 -6.51 -28.77
N GLY A 12 -16.57 -6.45 -27.44
CA GLY A 12 -16.20 -5.26 -26.71
C GLY A 12 -16.52 -5.28 -25.23
N ILE A 13 -15.93 -4.31 -24.52
CA ILE A 13 -16.17 -4.05 -23.11
C ILE A 13 -16.64 -2.60 -22.99
N VAL A 14 -17.83 -2.39 -22.42
CA VAL A 14 -18.42 -1.06 -22.26
C VAL A 14 -18.78 -0.84 -20.80
N LEU A 15 -18.28 0.26 -20.21
CA LEU A 15 -18.66 0.68 -18.86
C LEU A 15 -20.07 1.28 -18.89
N ASP A 16 -20.97 0.74 -18.07
CA ASP A 16 -22.25 1.38 -17.75
C ASP A 16 -22.01 2.43 -16.64
N PRO A 17 -22.16 3.74 -16.94
CA PRO A 17 -21.87 4.79 -15.97
C PRO A 17 -22.88 4.86 -14.81
N VAL A 18 -24.08 4.26 -14.96
CA VAL A 18 -25.12 4.29 -13.93
C VAL A 18 -24.80 3.27 -12.85
N THR A 19 -24.58 2.02 -13.26
CA THR A 19 -24.31 0.92 -12.34
C THR A 19 -22.85 0.82 -11.95
N GLY A 20 -21.94 1.31 -12.81
CA GLY A 20 -20.50 1.09 -12.71
C GLY A 20 -20.08 -0.35 -13.05
N ASN A 21 -20.93 -1.13 -13.72
CA ASN A 21 -20.59 -2.46 -14.23
C ASN A 21 -20.01 -2.36 -15.64
N TYR A 22 -19.28 -3.39 -16.07
CA TYR A 22 -18.86 -3.52 -17.46
C TYR A 22 -19.75 -4.53 -18.18
N MET A 23 -20.38 -4.10 -19.27
CA MET A 23 -21.04 -4.97 -20.23
C MET A 23 -19.99 -5.58 -21.15
N LEU A 24 -19.98 -6.91 -21.23
CA LEU A 24 -19.08 -7.68 -22.07
C LEU A 24 -19.86 -8.18 -23.28
N THR A 25 -19.31 -8.04 -24.48
CA THR A 25 -19.77 -8.72 -25.69
C THR A 25 -18.61 -9.55 -26.21
N TYR A 26 -18.80 -10.86 -26.35
CA TYR A 26 -17.75 -11.81 -26.72
C TYR A 26 -18.30 -12.91 -27.62
N SER A 27 -17.44 -13.53 -28.42
CA SER A 27 -17.80 -14.68 -29.25
C SER A 27 -17.69 -15.97 -28.45
N GLU A 28 -18.77 -16.74 -28.42
CA GLU A 28 -18.81 -18.09 -27.89
C GLU A 28 -18.80 -19.09 -29.06
N VAL A 29 -17.98 -20.14 -28.96
CA VAL A 29 -17.92 -21.21 -29.96
C VAL A 29 -18.85 -22.33 -29.49
N LEU A 30 -19.91 -22.60 -30.26
CA LEU A 30 -20.86 -23.67 -29.99
C LEU A 30 -20.28 -25.05 -30.34
N GLU A 31 -20.94 -26.12 -29.89
CA GLU A 31 -20.52 -27.52 -30.14
C GLU A 31 -20.34 -27.85 -31.63
N ASP A 32 -21.09 -27.18 -32.52
CA ASP A 32 -21.01 -27.34 -33.97
C ASP A 32 -19.89 -26.51 -34.62
N GLY A 33 -19.10 -25.78 -33.82
CA GLY A 33 -18.02 -24.90 -34.25
C GLY A 33 -18.48 -23.52 -34.74
N SER A 34 -19.78 -23.22 -34.70
CA SER A 34 -20.28 -21.89 -35.04
C SER A 34 -19.96 -20.88 -33.93
N LYS A 35 -19.72 -19.62 -34.32
CA LYS A 35 -19.51 -18.51 -33.38
C LYS A 35 -20.78 -17.71 -33.22
N VAL A 36 -21.17 -17.46 -31.97
CA VAL A 36 -22.30 -16.58 -31.64
C VAL A 36 -21.82 -15.46 -30.71
N LEU A 37 -22.34 -14.25 -30.93
CA LEU A 37 -22.08 -13.15 -30.02
C LEU A 37 -22.95 -13.30 -28.78
N THR A 38 -22.28 -13.31 -27.64
CA THR A 38 -22.83 -13.55 -26.33
C THR A 38 -22.53 -12.34 -25.43
N HIS A 39 -23.38 -12.12 -24.43
CA HIS A 39 -23.24 -10.98 -23.51
C HIS A 39 -22.96 -11.47 -22.10
N GLY A 40 -22.12 -10.73 -21.39
CA GLY A 40 -21.87 -10.94 -19.97
C GLY A 40 -21.82 -9.63 -19.20
N THR A 41 -21.79 -9.74 -17.88
CA THR A 41 -21.57 -8.58 -17.00
C THR A 41 -20.41 -8.87 -16.07
N PHE A 42 -19.43 -7.97 -16.06
CA PHE A 42 -18.37 -7.94 -15.07
C PHE A 42 -18.74 -6.96 -13.96
N PHE A 43 -18.83 -7.46 -12.74
CA PHE A 43 -19.14 -6.69 -11.54
C PHE A 43 -17.84 -6.33 -10.83
N PRO A 44 -17.30 -5.11 -11.02
CA PRO A 44 -16.02 -4.77 -10.43
C PRO A 44 -16.14 -4.69 -8.91
N ALA A 45 -15.06 -5.06 -8.23
CA ALA A 45 -14.84 -4.87 -6.79
C ALA A 45 -14.41 -3.44 -6.44
N THR A 46 -14.45 -2.51 -7.38
CA THR A 46 -13.97 -1.12 -7.20
C THR A 46 -15.04 -0.14 -6.75
N LYS A 47 -16.28 -0.58 -6.49
CA LYS A 47 -17.39 0.31 -6.06
C LYS A 47 -17.35 0.56 -4.56
N ILE A 48 -16.15 0.78 -4.05
CA ILE A 48 -15.81 1.11 -2.68
C ILE A 48 -15.07 2.45 -2.67
N ALA A 49 -15.12 3.13 -1.54
CA ALA A 49 -14.31 4.31 -1.28
C ALA A 49 -13.52 4.08 0.01
N PRO A 50 -12.44 3.29 -0.06
CA PRO A 50 -11.63 2.96 1.10
C PRO A 50 -10.86 4.19 1.59
N ASP A 51 -10.65 4.27 2.88
CA ASP A 51 -9.67 5.16 3.50
C ASP A 51 -8.82 4.37 4.49
N ILE A 52 -7.57 4.78 4.68
CA ILE A 52 -6.61 4.10 5.54
C ILE A 52 -5.78 5.09 6.34
N LYS A 53 -5.77 4.90 7.66
CA LYS A 53 -4.89 5.60 8.58
C LYS A 53 -3.75 4.69 8.99
N SER A 54 -2.53 5.19 8.90
CA SER A 54 -1.32 4.49 9.31
C SER A 54 -0.74 5.09 10.59
N LYS A 55 -0.43 4.23 11.56
CA LYS A 55 0.38 4.55 12.73
C LYS A 55 1.64 3.70 12.69
N PHE A 56 2.77 4.31 13.03
CA PHE A 56 4.04 3.61 13.10
C PHE A 56 4.90 4.18 14.21
N HIS A 57 5.57 3.30 14.94
CA HIS A 57 6.52 3.68 15.99
C HIS A 57 7.65 2.67 16.06
N SER A 58 8.83 3.10 16.51
CA SER A 58 9.97 2.21 16.73
C SER A 58 9.88 1.57 18.12
N ASP A 59 10.12 0.27 18.23
CA ASP A 59 10.31 -0.41 19.50
C ASP A 59 11.71 -0.15 20.09
N ARG A 60 12.07 -0.88 21.17
CA ARG A 60 13.39 -0.78 21.80
C ARG A 60 14.51 -1.45 20.99
N THR A 61 14.18 -2.39 20.12
CA THR A 61 15.15 -3.10 19.27
C THR A 61 15.51 -2.28 18.02
N GLY A 62 14.67 -1.32 17.65
CA GLY A 62 14.76 -0.56 16.42
C GLY A 62 13.88 -1.13 15.31
N ALA A 63 13.05 -2.14 15.60
CA ALA A 63 11.99 -2.57 14.71
C ALA A 63 10.86 -1.53 14.70
N VAL A 64 10.18 -1.40 13.58
CA VAL A 64 9.03 -0.52 13.39
C VAL A 64 7.76 -1.34 13.47
N ILE A 65 6.86 -0.94 14.37
CA ILE A 65 5.53 -1.51 14.54
C ILE A 65 4.57 -0.70 13.68
N TYR A 66 3.90 -1.34 12.73
CA TYR A 66 2.90 -0.74 11.84
C TYR A 66 1.50 -1.15 12.28
N SER A 67 0.61 -0.17 12.40
CA SER A 67 -0.80 -0.37 12.73
C SER A 67 -1.68 0.42 11.78
N TYR A 68 -2.78 -0.17 11.35
CA TYR A 68 -3.70 0.41 10.38
C TYR A 68 -5.14 0.41 10.90
N SER A 69 -5.84 1.49 10.55
CA SER A 69 -7.29 1.60 10.61
C SER A 69 -7.80 1.74 9.18
N VAL A 70 -8.68 0.85 8.77
CA VAL A 70 -9.29 0.88 7.43
C VAL A 70 -10.76 1.29 7.60
N SER A 71 -11.24 2.18 6.74
CA SER A 71 -12.66 2.53 6.68
C SER A 71 -13.21 2.42 5.27
N SER A 72 -14.52 2.27 5.18
CA SER A 72 -15.26 2.32 3.92
C SER A 72 -16.15 3.54 3.95
N GLY A 73 -15.98 4.47 3.02
CA GLY A 73 -16.76 5.69 2.95
C GLY A 73 -18.27 5.43 2.83
N VAL A 74 -19.08 6.39 3.25
CA VAL A 74 -20.56 6.31 3.17
C VAL A 74 -21.07 6.20 1.73
N GLN A 75 -20.26 6.64 0.76
CA GLN A 75 -20.51 6.56 -0.68
C GLN A 75 -20.19 5.19 -1.29
N SER A 76 -19.55 4.28 -0.54
CA SER A 76 -19.29 2.92 -0.99
C SER A 76 -20.60 2.21 -1.32
N ARG A 77 -20.64 1.49 -2.45
CA ARG A 77 -21.78 0.65 -2.85
C ARG A 77 -21.54 -0.83 -2.58
N GLN A 78 -20.36 -1.18 -2.10
CA GLN A 78 -19.93 -2.53 -1.75
C GLN A 78 -19.36 -2.58 -0.34
N ILE A 79 -19.45 -3.75 0.30
CA ILE A 79 -18.70 -4.06 1.51
C ILE A 79 -17.22 -4.21 1.10
N LEU A 80 -16.30 -3.59 1.84
CA LEU A 80 -14.87 -3.77 1.65
C LEU A 80 -14.48 -5.12 2.24
N ASP A 81 -13.90 -5.97 1.41
CA ASP A 81 -13.65 -7.39 1.67
C ASP A 81 -12.16 -7.69 1.78
N ILE A 82 -11.36 -7.16 0.86
CA ILE A 82 -9.93 -7.42 0.81
C ILE A 82 -9.17 -6.13 1.01
N PHE A 83 -8.14 -6.22 1.83
CA PHE A 83 -7.16 -5.17 2.03
C PHE A 83 -5.76 -5.81 1.97
N ARG A 84 -4.87 -5.28 1.13
CA ARG A 84 -3.52 -5.83 0.98
C ARG A 84 -2.46 -4.79 0.66
N PHE A 85 -1.21 -5.14 0.93
CA PHE A 85 -0.03 -4.41 0.50
C PHE A 85 0.94 -5.34 -0.21
N ASP A 86 1.57 -4.83 -1.27
CA ASP A 86 2.81 -5.39 -1.80
C ASP A 86 3.98 -4.68 -1.12
N LEU A 87 4.79 -5.46 -0.40
CA LEU A 87 5.98 -4.96 0.26
C LEU A 87 7.19 -5.06 -0.67
N PHE A 88 8.23 -4.28 -0.39
CA PHE A 88 9.53 -4.41 -1.05
C PHE A 88 10.39 -5.54 -0.46
N ASN A 89 10.06 -5.99 0.75
CA ASN A 89 10.88 -6.91 1.55
C ASN A 89 9.98 -7.80 2.43
N LYS A 90 10.61 -8.73 3.15
CA LYS A 90 9.94 -9.67 4.06
C LYS A 90 9.50 -9.03 5.38
N VAL A 91 8.42 -9.55 5.95
CA VAL A 91 7.92 -9.17 7.28
C VAL A 91 8.77 -9.82 8.37
N VAL A 92 8.98 -9.15 9.49
CA VAL A 92 9.75 -9.74 10.61
C VAL A 92 8.99 -10.93 11.19
N GLY A 93 9.71 -12.04 11.36
CA GLY A 93 9.11 -13.29 11.83
C GLY A 93 8.39 -14.09 10.75
N SER A 94 8.25 -13.55 9.53
CA SER A 94 7.73 -14.33 8.41
C SER A 94 8.77 -15.33 7.90
N GLN A 95 8.28 -16.48 7.48
CA GLN A 95 9.04 -17.56 6.87
C GLN A 95 8.70 -17.66 5.39
N ASP A 96 9.71 -18.01 4.60
CA ASP A 96 9.49 -18.34 3.20
C ASP A 96 8.69 -19.62 3.09
N LEU A 97 7.78 -19.65 2.11
CA LEU A 97 7.24 -20.93 1.67
C LEU A 97 8.40 -21.82 1.19
N PRO A 98 8.34 -23.13 1.45
CA PRO A 98 9.35 -24.06 0.96
C PRO A 98 9.57 -23.88 -0.54
N THR A 99 10.82 -23.69 -0.97
CA THR A 99 11.16 -23.33 -2.36
C THR A 99 10.75 -24.41 -3.37
N ASN A 100 10.54 -25.65 -2.91
CA ASN A 100 10.01 -26.74 -3.71
C ASN A 100 8.67 -27.21 -3.14
N ILE A 101 7.59 -26.57 -3.61
CA ILE A 101 6.21 -26.87 -3.23
C ILE A 101 5.83 -28.31 -3.63
N GLN A 102 6.51 -28.92 -4.59
CA GLN A 102 6.26 -30.30 -5.03
C GLN A 102 6.79 -31.35 -4.04
N THR A 103 7.77 -31.00 -3.21
CA THR A 103 8.35 -31.89 -2.18
C THR A 103 7.97 -31.50 -0.77
N ALA A 104 7.39 -30.32 -0.57
CA ALA A 104 6.91 -29.88 0.72
C ALA A 104 5.68 -30.70 1.13
N THR A 105 5.67 -31.18 2.37
CA THR A 105 4.45 -31.80 2.90
C THR A 105 3.40 -30.72 3.17
N LEU A 106 2.12 -31.08 3.11
CA LEU A 106 1.03 -30.17 3.49
C LEU A 106 1.22 -29.63 4.91
N GLU A 107 1.78 -30.43 5.82
CA GLU A 107 2.09 -30.03 7.19
C GLU A 107 3.16 -28.95 7.26
N GLN A 108 4.21 -29.03 6.44
CA GLN A 108 5.26 -28.00 6.38
C GLN A 108 4.70 -26.68 5.84
N VAL A 109 3.86 -26.75 4.81
CA VAL A 109 3.21 -25.58 4.23
C VAL A 109 2.25 -24.95 5.26
N ALA A 110 1.44 -25.76 5.94
CA ALA A 110 0.54 -25.29 6.99
C ALA A 110 1.29 -24.63 8.15
N ALA A 111 2.40 -25.22 8.61
CA ALA A 111 3.21 -24.65 9.68
C ALA A 111 3.80 -23.27 9.31
N VAL A 112 4.20 -23.07 8.05
CA VAL A 112 4.65 -21.75 7.56
C VAL A 112 3.49 -20.75 7.56
N PHE A 113 2.29 -21.16 7.11
CA PHE A 113 1.12 -20.29 7.16
C PHE A 113 0.75 -19.91 8.60
N ASP A 114 0.75 -20.86 9.54
CA ASP A 114 0.46 -20.62 10.95
C ASP A 114 1.50 -19.67 11.57
N ALA A 115 2.79 -19.87 11.28
CA ALA A 115 3.85 -18.98 11.73
C ALA A 115 3.72 -17.57 11.15
N ASN A 116 3.39 -17.45 9.86
CA ASN A 116 3.19 -16.16 9.19
C ASN A 116 1.96 -15.42 9.73
N LYS A 117 0.90 -16.14 10.12
CA LYS A 117 -0.28 -15.56 10.76
C LYS A 117 0.06 -14.94 12.13
N LEU A 118 0.96 -15.57 12.90
CA LEU A 118 1.44 -15.02 14.17
C LEU A 118 2.30 -13.75 14.02
N ALA A 119 2.86 -13.50 12.83
CA ALA A 119 3.59 -12.27 12.53
C ALA A 119 2.67 -11.07 12.24
N LEU A 120 1.37 -11.29 12.11
CA LEU A 120 0.37 -10.27 11.84
C LEU A 120 -0.49 -10.00 13.09
N THR A 121 -0.86 -8.74 13.26
CA THR A 121 -1.97 -8.35 14.13
C THR A 121 -3.21 -8.27 13.27
N THR A 122 -4.22 -9.09 13.59
CA THR A 122 -5.46 -9.22 12.82
C THR A 122 -6.66 -9.05 13.76
N PRO A 123 -7.63 -8.18 13.42
CA PRO A 123 -8.81 -7.98 14.26
C PRO A 123 -9.77 -9.18 14.22
N PRO A 124 -10.66 -9.32 15.23
CA PRO A 124 -11.67 -10.38 15.24
C PRO A 124 -12.54 -10.38 13.97
N GLY A 125 -12.80 -11.56 13.42
CA GLY A 125 -13.59 -11.74 12.20
C GLY A 125 -12.79 -11.64 10.90
N TRP A 126 -11.50 -11.31 10.98
CA TRP A 126 -10.57 -11.26 9.87
C TRP A 126 -9.53 -12.37 9.96
N ASP A 127 -9.03 -12.80 8.81
CA ASP A 127 -7.80 -13.56 8.69
C ASP A 127 -6.73 -12.69 8.02
N GLY A 128 -5.48 -12.97 8.34
CA GLY A 128 -4.32 -12.27 7.78
C GLY A 128 -3.33 -13.30 7.28
N PHE A 129 -2.83 -13.10 6.06
CA PHE A 129 -1.85 -14.00 5.46
C PHE A 129 -0.71 -13.24 4.79
N ILE A 130 0.47 -13.85 4.84
CA ILE A 130 1.67 -13.40 4.14
C ILE A 130 1.92 -14.38 3.00
N SER A 131 1.94 -13.85 1.78
CA SER A 131 2.27 -14.57 0.56
C SER A 131 3.47 -13.93 -0.11
N THR A 132 3.97 -14.54 -1.18
CA THR A 132 5.03 -13.98 -2.01
C THR A 132 4.42 -13.51 -3.33
N ASN A 133 4.70 -12.29 -3.76
CA ASN A 133 4.27 -11.77 -5.04
C ASN A 133 5.20 -12.23 -6.18
N GLU A 134 4.89 -11.86 -7.42
CA GLU A 134 5.66 -12.26 -8.62
C GLU A 134 7.12 -11.81 -8.58
N SER A 135 7.44 -10.74 -7.85
CA SER A 135 8.82 -10.26 -7.68
C SER A 135 9.58 -10.93 -6.53
N GLY A 136 8.97 -11.92 -5.86
CA GLY A 136 9.60 -12.59 -4.71
C GLY A 136 9.47 -11.81 -3.39
N ALA A 137 8.74 -10.69 -3.37
CA ALA A 137 8.56 -9.86 -2.18
C ALA A 137 7.29 -10.25 -1.42
N SER A 138 7.19 -9.89 -0.15
CA SER A 138 6.02 -10.25 0.66
C SER A 138 4.80 -9.45 0.24
N ARG A 139 3.66 -10.15 0.14
CA ARG A 139 2.32 -9.57 0.05
C ARG A 139 1.56 -9.91 1.31
N ILE A 140 1.17 -8.90 2.06
CA ILE A 140 0.28 -9.08 3.22
C ILE A 140 -1.14 -8.82 2.75
N THR A 141 -2.04 -9.73 3.07
CA THR A 141 -3.47 -9.57 2.78
C THR A 141 -4.28 -9.88 4.02
N TRP A 142 -5.34 -9.11 4.23
CA TRP A 142 -6.41 -9.41 5.16
C TRP A 142 -7.73 -9.55 4.43
N ASP A 143 -8.49 -10.56 4.81
CA ASP A 143 -9.83 -10.87 4.33
C ASP A 143 -10.70 -11.39 5.48
N PRO A 144 -12.03 -11.21 5.43
CA PRO A 144 -12.92 -11.69 6.46
C PRO A 144 -13.03 -13.21 6.44
N ILE A 145 -13.05 -13.82 7.62
CA ILE A 145 -13.16 -15.28 7.79
C ILE A 145 -14.46 -15.81 7.17
N LYS A 146 -15.54 -15.01 7.22
CA LYS A 146 -16.84 -15.38 6.69
C LYS A 146 -17.12 -14.62 5.40
N SER A 147 -17.36 -15.37 4.32
CA SER A 147 -17.80 -14.80 3.04
C SER A 147 -19.07 -13.95 3.23
N GLY A 148 -19.13 -12.80 2.55
CA GLY A 148 -20.24 -11.86 2.67
C GLY A 148 -20.11 -10.88 3.85
N THR A 149 -19.01 -10.94 4.61
CA THR A 149 -18.72 -9.97 5.70
C THR A 149 -17.56 -9.05 5.31
N GLY A 150 -17.15 -8.13 6.19
CA GLY A 150 -16.15 -7.11 5.88
C GLY A 150 -16.53 -5.75 6.47
N ILE A 151 -15.93 -4.67 5.97
CA ILE A 151 -16.21 -3.30 6.43
C ILE A 151 -17.35 -2.72 5.59
N ARG A 152 -18.51 -2.46 6.21
CA ARG A 152 -19.68 -1.91 5.49
C ARG A 152 -19.48 -0.44 5.14
N PRO A 153 -20.21 0.10 4.15
CA PRO A 153 -20.23 1.53 3.88
C PRO A 153 -20.53 2.35 5.15
N GLY A 154 -19.66 3.32 5.44
CA GLY A 154 -19.72 4.17 6.64
C GLY A 154 -19.06 3.59 7.89
N GLU A 155 -18.53 2.37 7.84
CA GLU A 155 -17.88 1.72 8.99
C GLU A 155 -16.34 1.76 8.89
N SER A 156 -15.68 1.51 10.03
CA SER A 156 -14.23 1.41 10.15
C SER A 156 -13.82 0.22 10.99
N GLN A 157 -12.71 -0.42 10.64
CA GLN A 157 -12.07 -1.49 11.39
C GLN A 157 -10.63 -1.12 11.72
N GLN A 158 -10.27 -1.23 13.00
CA GLN A 158 -8.92 -1.04 13.51
C GLN A 158 -8.27 -2.38 13.84
N GLY A 159 -6.95 -2.37 14.07
CA GLY A 159 -6.22 -3.52 14.62
C GLY A 159 -5.52 -4.38 13.59
N PHE A 160 -5.43 -3.92 12.34
CA PHE A 160 -4.53 -4.52 11.35
C PHE A 160 -3.11 -4.05 11.63
N GLY A 161 -2.11 -4.92 11.55
CA GLY A 161 -0.73 -4.50 11.80
C GLY A 161 0.30 -5.60 11.67
N PHE A 162 1.57 -5.23 11.76
CA PHE A 162 2.71 -6.14 11.74
C PHE A 162 3.99 -5.40 12.17
N VAL A 163 5.09 -6.13 12.32
CA VAL A 163 6.41 -5.57 12.67
C VAL A 163 7.38 -5.72 11.48
N SER A 164 8.20 -4.70 11.24
CA SER A 164 9.27 -4.73 10.22
C SER A 164 10.59 -4.18 10.76
N GLN A 165 11.72 -4.61 10.20
CA GLN A 165 13.03 -3.95 10.42
C GLN A 165 13.24 -2.75 9.50
N ASN A 166 12.33 -2.55 8.53
CA ASN A 166 12.45 -1.49 7.54
C ASN A 166 11.69 -0.24 7.99
N LEU A 167 12.22 0.91 7.57
CA LEU A 167 11.61 2.20 7.79
C LEU A 167 10.39 2.42 6.88
N PRO A 168 9.40 3.18 7.37
CA PRO A 168 8.21 3.49 6.60
C PRO A 168 8.56 4.29 5.35
N GLY A 169 7.76 4.11 4.31
CA GLY A 169 7.68 5.01 3.19
C GLY A 169 6.26 5.03 2.65
N VAL A 170 5.95 5.95 1.74
CA VAL A 170 4.64 5.95 1.10
C VAL A 170 4.57 4.80 0.08
N GLY A 171 3.57 3.94 0.23
CA GLY A 171 3.23 2.89 -0.74
C GLY A 171 1.73 2.77 -0.95
N ALA A 172 1.33 1.85 -1.83
CA ALA A 172 -0.07 1.65 -2.19
C ALA A 172 -0.69 0.48 -1.40
N ALA A 173 -1.71 0.78 -0.62
CA ALA A 173 -2.71 -0.18 -0.18
C ALA A 173 -3.65 -0.50 -1.34
N GLN A 174 -4.00 -1.77 -1.52
CA GLN A 174 -5.00 -2.21 -2.49
C GLN A 174 -6.22 -2.74 -1.75
N PHE A 175 -7.40 -2.28 -2.16
CA PHE A 175 -8.68 -2.64 -1.57
C PHE A 175 -9.60 -3.25 -2.61
N LYS A 176 -10.40 -4.24 -2.21
CA LYS A 176 -11.45 -4.81 -3.05
C LYS A 176 -12.74 -4.91 -2.26
N GLY A 177 -13.84 -4.57 -2.91
CA GLY A 177 -15.18 -4.84 -2.43
C GLY A 177 -15.63 -6.27 -2.72
N ILE A 178 -16.66 -6.72 -2.02
CA ILE A 178 -17.35 -7.97 -2.34
C ILE A 178 -17.96 -7.84 -3.75
N ARG A 179 -17.58 -8.76 -4.63
CA ARG A 179 -18.21 -8.90 -5.95
C ARG A 179 -19.58 -9.55 -5.79
N ASP A 180 -20.53 -9.18 -6.66
CA ASP A 180 -21.68 -10.06 -6.86
C ASP A 180 -21.12 -11.36 -7.45
N GLY A 181 -21.34 -12.49 -6.76
CA GLY A 181 -20.84 -13.80 -7.19
C GLY A 181 -21.39 -14.25 -8.54
N ARG A 182 -22.33 -13.50 -9.12
CA ARG A 182 -22.89 -13.69 -10.46
C ARG A 182 -22.10 -12.95 -11.53
N ASN A 183 -20.77 -13.12 -11.62
CA ASN A 183 -20.08 -12.78 -12.87
C ASN A 183 -20.66 -13.67 -13.97
N GLY A 184 -21.62 -13.11 -14.69
CA GLY A 184 -22.48 -13.84 -15.61
C GLY A 184 -21.85 -13.85 -16.97
N PHE A 185 -20.89 -14.75 -17.18
CA PHE A 185 -20.74 -15.31 -18.51
C PHE A 185 -21.94 -16.24 -18.71
N SER A 186 -22.64 -16.13 -19.83
CA SER A 186 -23.46 -17.26 -20.27
C SER A 186 -22.54 -18.31 -20.90
N GLY A 187 -22.78 -19.58 -20.56
CA GLY A 187 -21.97 -20.70 -21.03
C GLY A 187 -20.57 -20.76 -20.42
N GLU A 188 -19.58 -21.15 -21.23
CA GLU A 188 -18.19 -21.36 -20.79
C GLU A 188 -17.36 -20.05 -20.71
N GLY A 189 -17.92 -18.95 -21.22
CA GLY A 189 -17.22 -17.66 -21.34
C GLY A 189 -16.41 -17.55 -22.65
N PRO A 190 -15.64 -16.45 -22.82
CA PRO A 190 -14.85 -16.24 -24.02
C PRO A 190 -13.68 -17.24 -24.11
N ASP A 191 -13.26 -17.57 -25.32
CA ASP A 191 -12.03 -18.35 -25.57
C ASP A 191 -10.86 -17.75 -24.76
N PRO A 192 -10.18 -18.52 -23.88
CA PRO A 192 -9.07 -18.03 -23.06
C PRO A 192 -7.92 -17.38 -23.83
N THR A 193 -7.76 -17.70 -25.12
CA THR A 193 -6.70 -17.17 -25.99
C THR A 193 -7.12 -15.91 -26.75
N SER A 194 -8.41 -15.58 -26.76
CA SER A 194 -8.98 -14.42 -27.45
C SER A 194 -8.49 -13.09 -26.88
N ASP A 195 -8.53 -12.06 -27.71
CA ASP A 195 -8.18 -10.70 -27.31
C ASP A 195 -9.17 -10.12 -26.29
N ILE A 196 -10.47 -10.45 -26.38
CA ILE A 196 -11.47 -10.07 -25.38
C ILE A 196 -11.19 -10.71 -24.03
N SER A 197 -10.76 -11.98 -23.99
CA SER A 197 -10.37 -12.65 -22.74
C SER A 197 -9.16 -11.98 -22.09
N LYS A 198 -8.16 -11.55 -22.86
CA LYS A 198 -7.02 -10.76 -22.33
C LYS A 198 -7.48 -9.43 -21.71
N GLN A 199 -8.40 -8.71 -22.36
CA GLN A 199 -8.95 -7.48 -21.80
C GLN A 199 -9.75 -7.74 -20.51
N ILE A 200 -10.51 -8.83 -20.45
CA ILE A 200 -11.21 -9.26 -19.22
C ILE A 200 -10.20 -9.60 -18.11
N GLN A 201 -9.12 -10.30 -18.43
CA GLN A 201 -8.04 -10.57 -17.46
C GLN A 201 -7.40 -9.27 -16.96
N ASP A 202 -7.25 -8.27 -17.83
CA ASP A 202 -6.75 -6.96 -17.41
C ASP A 202 -7.75 -6.23 -16.51
N LEU A 203 -9.07 -6.38 -16.71
CA LEU A 203 -10.06 -5.93 -15.72
C LEU A 203 -9.85 -6.63 -14.37
N TYR A 204 -9.73 -7.97 -14.35
CA TYR A 204 -9.50 -8.72 -13.11
C TYR A 204 -8.22 -8.32 -12.38
N LYS A 205 -7.13 -8.07 -13.13
CA LYS A 205 -5.85 -7.63 -12.59
C LYS A 205 -5.97 -6.26 -11.92
N ASN A 206 -6.71 -5.33 -12.52
CA ASN A 206 -6.89 -3.97 -12.02
C ASN A 206 -8.16 -3.77 -11.19
N ASP A 207 -8.82 -4.87 -10.78
CA ASP A 207 -10.07 -4.80 -10.01
C ASP A 207 -9.80 -4.56 -8.52
N PHE A 208 -9.27 -3.39 -8.22
CA PHE A 208 -9.02 -2.87 -6.87
C PHE A 208 -8.99 -1.33 -6.89
N VAL A 209 -9.22 -0.72 -5.73
CA VAL A 209 -8.95 0.70 -5.49
C VAL A 209 -7.64 0.82 -4.71
N THR A 210 -6.83 1.82 -5.02
CA THR A 210 -5.59 2.10 -4.26
C THR A 210 -5.75 3.29 -3.34
N SER A 211 -5.12 3.22 -2.16
CA SER A 211 -4.87 4.39 -1.32
C SER A 211 -3.42 4.42 -0.84
N SER A 212 -2.89 5.62 -0.60
CA SER A 212 -1.55 5.79 -0.05
C SER A 212 -1.53 5.44 1.44
N ALA A 213 -0.49 4.74 1.87
CA ALA A 213 -0.30 4.34 3.25
C ALA A 213 1.19 4.29 3.62
N ALA A 214 1.51 4.37 4.90
CA ALA A 214 2.87 4.11 5.37
C ALA A 214 3.12 2.60 5.37
N VAL A 215 4.05 2.14 4.55
CA VAL A 215 4.44 0.73 4.44
C VAL A 215 5.96 0.59 4.55
N PRO A 216 6.51 -0.56 4.95
CA PRO A 216 7.96 -0.76 5.01
C PRO A 216 8.57 -0.73 3.60
N THR A 217 9.37 0.29 3.31
CA THR A 217 9.99 0.48 1.98
C THR A 217 11.51 0.62 2.07
N ILE A 218 12.01 1.27 3.13
CA ILE A 218 13.41 1.65 3.25
C ILE A 218 14.14 0.62 4.12
N ALA A 219 15.04 -0.14 3.50
CA ALA A 219 15.84 -1.12 4.23
C ALA A 219 16.83 -0.44 5.19
N VAL A 220 16.92 -0.91 6.43
CA VAL A 220 17.93 -0.47 7.39
C VAL A 220 19.15 -1.39 7.29
N PRO A 221 20.38 -0.88 7.09
CA PRO A 221 21.57 -1.71 7.03
C PRO A 221 21.88 -2.36 8.37
N THR A 222 22.45 -3.58 8.32
CA THR A 222 22.94 -4.33 9.48
C THR A 222 24.40 -4.70 9.24
N PRO A 223 25.38 -4.13 9.99
CA PRO A 223 25.20 -3.18 11.10
C PRO A 223 24.65 -1.82 10.64
N PHE A 224 24.08 -1.07 11.60
CA PHE A 224 23.48 0.24 11.33
C PHE A 224 24.53 1.25 10.86
N ASP A 225 24.24 1.93 9.75
CA ASP A 225 25.04 3.01 9.19
C ASP A 225 24.12 4.21 8.89
N PRO A 226 24.31 5.36 9.57
CA PRO A 226 23.45 6.53 9.40
C PRO A 226 23.57 7.17 8.01
N ALA A 227 24.74 7.14 7.37
CA ALA A 227 24.94 7.73 6.05
C ALA A 227 24.18 6.90 5.00
N VAL A 228 24.36 5.58 5.02
CA VAL A 228 23.64 4.65 4.13
C VAL A 228 22.13 4.71 4.36
N THR A 229 21.69 4.82 5.62
CA THR A 229 20.26 4.94 5.94
C THR A 229 19.67 6.24 5.38
N LEU A 230 20.34 7.38 5.56
CA LEU A 230 19.91 8.67 5.01
C LEU A 230 19.91 8.69 3.48
N GLU A 231 20.87 8.04 2.82
CA GLU A 231 20.88 7.88 1.35
C GLU A 231 19.65 7.13 0.86
N ARG A 232 19.23 6.06 1.56
CA ARG A 232 18.04 5.28 1.21
C ARG A 232 16.76 6.08 1.47
N ILE A 233 16.68 6.82 2.58
CA ILE A 233 15.56 7.74 2.85
C ILE A 233 15.47 8.80 1.74
N GLN A 234 16.59 9.43 1.37
CA GLN A 234 16.64 10.42 0.29
C GLN A 234 16.18 9.82 -1.04
N THR A 235 16.70 8.65 -1.41
CA THR A 235 16.32 7.95 -2.64
C THR A 235 14.83 7.66 -2.69
N HIS A 236 14.25 7.19 -1.57
CA HIS A 236 12.81 6.95 -1.50
C HIS A 236 12.00 8.25 -1.58
N THR A 237 12.45 9.32 -0.92
CA THR A 237 11.81 10.64 -0.95
C THR A 237 11.73 11.21 -2.36
N HIS A 238 12.71 10.94 -3.24
CA HIS A 238 12.65 11.37 -4.65
C HIS A 238 11.49 10.75 -5.44
N THR A 239 11.03 9.56 -5.04
CA THR A 239 9.86 8.93 -5.70
C THR A 239 8.56 9.70 -5.44
N TRP A 240 8.49 10.45 -4.33
CA TRP A 240 7.31 11.19 -3.91
C TRP A 240 6.96 12.35 -4.85
N ILE A 241 7.93 12.87 -5.60
CA ILE A 241 7.68 13.90 -6.63
C ILE A 241 6.77 13.34 -7.72
N GLY A 242 7.07 12.13 -8.22
CA GLY A 242 6.25 11.46 -9.24
C GLY A 242 4.85 11.09 -8.73
N MET A 243 4.72 10.88 -7.42
CA MET A 243 3.45 10.65 -6.73
C MET A 243 2.71 11.96 -6.38
N GLN A 244 3.28 13.13 -6.70
CA GLN A 244 2.76 14.45 -6.35
C GLN A 244 2.60 14.69 -4.84
N LEU A 245 3.37 13.98 -4.02
CA LEU A 245 3.40 14.08 -2.56
C LEU A 245 4.48 15.06 -2.06
N LEU A 246 5.35 15.53 -2.96
CA LEU A 246 6.45 16.42 -2.64
C LEU A 246 6.70 17.42 -3.77
N ASP A 247 6.68 18.70 -3.44
CA ASP A 247 7.03 19.78 -4.37
C ASP A 247 8.52 19.69 -4.76
N PRO A 248 8.87 19.80 -6.07
CA PRO A 248 10.26 19.71 -6.51
C PRO A 248 11.20 20.75 -5.90
N ALA A 249 10.74 21.98 -5.67
CA ALA A 249 11.58 23.02 -5.09
C ALA A 249 11.81 22.78 -3.60
N PHE A 250 10.81 22.26 -2.90
CA PHE A 250 10.96 21.80 -1.51
C PHE A 250 11.86 20.57 -1.41
N SER A 251 11.74 19.60 -2.33
CA SER A 251 12.65 18.46 -2.43
C SER A 251 14.11 18.91 -2.58
N ALA A 252 14.39 19.89 -3.43
CA ALA A 252 15.75 20.43 -3.59
C ALA A 252 16.29 21.10 -2.31
N GLN A 253 15.42 21.64 -1.44
CA GLN A 253 15.83 22.15 -0.12
C GLN A 253 16.21 21.02 0.82
N LEU A 254 15.37 19.99 0.91
CA LEU A 254 15.64 18.79 1.71
C LEU A 254 16.94 18.10 1.25
N ASP A 255 17.15 17.99 -0.06
CA ASP A 255 18.32 17.34 -0.64
C ASP A 255 19.65 17.94 -0.20
N ARG A 256 19.72 19.27 -0.09
CA ARG A 256 20.94 19.95 0.40
C ARG A 256 21.26 19.57 1.84
N SER A 257 20.25 19.48 2.69
CA SER A 257 20.41 19.04 4.08
C SER A 257 20.71 17.55 4.17
N PHE A 258 20.10 16.69 3.35
CA PHE A 258 20.46 15.28 3.23
C PHE A 258 21.94 15.11 2.87
N GLN A 259 22.40 15.73 1.78
CA GLN A 259 23.78 15.60 1.30
C GLN A 259 24.79 16.09 2.34
N SER A 260 24.45 17.17 3.05
CA SER A 260 25.25 17.70 4.16
C SER A 260 25.30 16.72 5.35
N ALA A 261 24.15 16.13 5.72
CA ALA A 261 24.08 15.15 6.80
C ALA A 261 24.85 13.87 6.47
N ILE A 262 24.64 13.31 5.28
CA ILE A 262 25.33 12.12 4.76
C ILE A 262 26.84 12.34 4.78
N SER A 263 27.31 13.46 4.22
CA SER A 263 28.73 13.81 4.20
C SER A 263 29.31 13.94 5.60
N ALA A 264 28.58 14.59 6.53
CA ALA A 264 29.00 14.73 7.91
C ALA A 264 29.15 13.37 8.61
N TYR A 265 28.21 12.44 8.43
CA TYR A 265 28.32 11.10 9.01
C TYR A 265 29.48 10.30 8.42
N ARG A 266 29.72 10.38 7.10
CA ARG A 266 30.88 9.75 6.44
C ARG A 266 32.22 10.31 6.95
N LEU A 267 32.26 11.59 7.30
CA LEU A 267 33.44 12.26 7.88
C LEU A 267 33.53 12.12 9.42
N ASN A 268 32.69 11.27 10.03
CA ASN A 268 32.62 11.08 11.48
C ASN A 268 32.36 12.39 12.27
N GLN A 269 31.46 13.24 11.75
CA GLN A 269 31.02 14.50 12.35
C GLN A 269 29.54 14.42 12.79
N PRO A 270 29.18 13.58 13.78
CA PRO A 270 27.78 13.29 14.11
C PRO A 270 27.02 14.50 14.63
N LYS A 271 27.68 15.48 15.27
CA LYS A 271 27.04 16.74 15.69
C LYS A 271 26.55 17.58 14.51
N VAL A 272 27.34 17.62 13.43
CA VAL A 272 26.97 18.33 12.19
C VAL A 272 25.84 17.59 11.50
N GLY A 273 25.93 16.24 11.41
CA GLY A 273 24.86 15.41 10.85
C GLY A 273 23.52 15.60 11.58
N LYS A 274 23.52 15.54 12.92
CA LYS A 274 22.33 15.78 13.75
C LYS A 274 21.73 17.18 13.51
N LYS A 275 22.57 18.22 13.39
CA LYS A 275 22.10 19.58 13.10
C LYS A 275 21.39 19.67 11.75
N GLN A 276 21.91 19.01 10.71
CA GLN A 276 21.29 18.99 9.39
C GLN A 276 19.97 18.21 9.37
N ILE A 277 19.89 17.10 10.11
CA ILE A 277 18.63 16.39 10.34
C ILE A 277 17.61 17.31 11.01
N GLN A 278 18.01 18.03 12.06
CA GLN A 278 17.13 18.96 12.76
C GLN A 278 16.63 20.07 11.82
N THR A 279 17.49 20.60 10.95
CA THR A 279 17.07 21.57 9.91
C THR A 279 16.00 21.00 8.98
N MET A 280 16.13 19.74 8.54
CA MET A 280 15.08 19.09 7.73
C MET A 280 13.77 18.96 8.50
N ARG A 281 13.82 18.53 9.76
CA ARG A 281 12.64 18.41 10.62
C ARG A 281 11.93 19.75 10.82
N GLU A 282 12.69 20.84 11.00
CA GLU A 282 12.13 22.19 11.08
C GLU A 282 11.48 22.66 9.77
N LEU A 283 12.03 22.28 8.61
CA LEU A 283 11.39 22.52 7.32
C LEU A 283 10.05 21.79 7.20
N ILE A 284 10.01 20.51 7.62
CA ILE A 284 8.78 19.71 7.61
C ILE A 284 7.72 20.30 8.55
N LYS A 285 8.11 20.69 9.77
CA LYS A 285 7.21 21.28 10.77
C LYS A 285 6.59 22.61 10.34
N LYS A 286 7.26 23.37 9.47
CA LYS A 286 6.71 24.60 8.89
C LYS A 286 5.56 24.34 7.92
N GLU A 287 5.59 23.19 7.24
CA GLU A 287 4.53 22.76 6.32
C GLU A 287 3.42 22.00 7.06
N HIS A 288 3.78 21.20 8.07
CA HIS A 288 2.87 20.40 8.89
C HIS A 288 3.28 20.45 10.36
N ALA A 289 2.65 21.35 11.12
CA ALA A 289 2.97 21.53 12.54
C ALA A 289 2.73 20.28 13.39
N ASP A 290 1.84 19.39 12.94
CA ASP A 290 1.47 18.13 13.58
C ASP A 290 2.18 16.90 12.99
N ALA A 291 3.18 17.08 12.12
CA ALA A 291 3.94 15.97 11.53
C ALA A 291 4.66 15.10 12.57
N ASP A 292 4.87 15.59 13.78
CA ASP A 292 5.49 14.84 14.88
C ASP A 292 4.48 14.06 15.74
N ARG A 293 3.17 14.21 15.50
CA ARG A 293 2.13 13.46 16.21
C ARG A 293 2.08 12.01 15.72
N GLU A 294 2.19 11.10 16.67
CA GLU A 294 2.12 9.65 16.42
C GLU A 294 0.68 9.16 16.13
N ASP A 295 -0.33 10.02 16.27
CA ASP A 295 -1.75 9.65 16.14
C ASP A 295 -2.53 10.57 15.17
N ASP A 296 -3.15 9.97 14.15
CA ASP A 296 -4.12 10.59 13.21
C ASP A 296 -5.56 10.65 13.75
N ASN A 297 -5.77 10.38 15.05
CA ASN A 297 -7.10 10.32 15.66
C ASN A 297 -7.82 11.68 15.78
N ASP A 298 -7.16 12.79 15.43
CA ASP A 298 -7.83 14.08 15.34
C ASP A 298 -8.57 14.21 13.98
N ASP A 299 -9.64 13.42 13.81
CA ASP A 299 -10.78 13.73 12.92
C ASP A 299 -11.63 14.89 13.46
N ARG A 300 -11.06 15.71 14.37
CA ARG A 300 -11.55 17.06 14.56
C ARG A 300 -11.19 17.80 13.29
N GLY A 301 -12.12 17.71 12.32
CA GLY A 301 -11.99 18.34 11.01
C GLY A 301 -11.40 19.73 11.14
N GLU A 302 -10.57 20.08 10.15
CA GLU A 302 -9.89 21.36 9.90
C GLU A 302 -10.73 22.62 10.21
N GLN A 303 -11.09 22.84 11.47
CA GLN A 303 -11.86 23.97 11.97
C GLN A 303 -10.98 24.92 12.78
N GLY A 304 -9.67 24.68 12.82
CA GLY A 304 -8.74 25.37 13.71
C GLY A 304 -7.90 26.50 13.12
N ASP A 305 -7.64 26.54 11.81
CA ASP A 305 -6.82 27.61 11.20
C ASP A 305 -7.41 28.04 9.86
N HIS A 306 -8.17 29.14 9.91
CA HIS A 306 -8.92 29.69 8.79
C HIS A 306 -8.12 30.64 7.89
N ASP A 307 -6.83 30.87 8.17
CA ASP A 307 -6.10 32.01 7.59
C ASP A 307 -5.20 31.69 6.40
N ASP A 308 -5.02 30.42 5.98
CA ASP A 308 -4.18 30.12 4.80
C ASP A 308 -4.69 28.95 3.93
N LYS A 309 -6.02 28.85 3.76
CA LYS A 309 -6.67 27.80 2.93
C LYS A 309 -6.23 27.77 1.45
N ASN A 310 -5.45 28.75 1.01
CA ASN A 310 -4.95 28.83 -0.36
C ASN A 310 -3.49 28.38 -0.51
N LYS A 311 -2.76 28.14 0.58
CA LYS A 311 -1.38 27.68 0.49
C LYS A 311 -1.35 26.16 0.43
N ARG A 312 -1.21 25.62 -0.78
CA ARG A 312 -0.95 24.20 -0.98
C ARG A 312 0.36 23.85 -0.27
N ALA A 313 0.29 22.97 0.73
CA ALA A 313 1.48 22.48 1.43
C ALA A 313 2.49 21.89 0.42
N LEU A 314 3.77 22.13 0.68
CA LEU A 314 4.85 21.70 -0.22
C LEU A 314 5.18 20.20 -0.12
N ILE A 315 4.59 19.52 0.86
CA ILE A 315 4.71 18.08 1.08
C ILE A 315 3.34 17.57 1.55
N ASP A 316 2.98 16.34 1.21
CA ASP A 316 1.78 15.67 1.71
C ASP A 316 1.91 15.35 3.20
N LYS A 317 0.79 15.33 3.94
CA LYS A 317 0.79 15.10 5.39
C LYS A 317 1.34 13.73 5.78
N LEU A 318 0.97 12.67 5.06
CA LEU A 318 1.49 11.32 5.32
C LEU A 318 2.98 11.25 5.02
N ALA A 319 3.41 11.83 3.88
CA ALA A 319 4.81 11.91 3.51
C ALA A 319 5.66 12.68 4.54
N ALA A 320 5.13 13.80 5.07
CA ALA A 320 5.76 14.58 6.12
C ALA A 320 5.95 13.79 7.42
N ARG A 321 4.92 13.08 7.90
CA ARG A 321 4.97 12.25 9.10
C ARG A 321 5.99 11.11 8.98
N ILE A 322 5.99 10.44 7.83
CA ILE A 322 6.96 9.39 7.52
C ILE A 322 8.38 9.94 7.55
N LEU A 323 8.62 11.07 6.89
CA LEU A 323 9.95 11.67 6.83
C LEU A 323 10.44 12.16 8.20
N ASP A 324 9.59 12.81 9.01
CA ASP A 324 9.97 13.21 10.37
C ASP A 324 10.33 11.99 11.23
N PHE A 325 9.55 10.91 11.14
CA PHE A 325 9.84 9.66 11.86
C PHE A 325 11.16 9.04 11.43
N ASP A 326 11.43 8.93 10.13
CA ASP A 326 12.69 8.34 9.62
C ASP A 326 13.91 9.14 10.07
N LEU A 327 13.79 10.47 10.05
CA LEU A 327 14.81 11.38 10.55
C LEU A 327 15.03 11.23 12.06
N LYS A 328 13.95 11.14 12.85
CA LYS A 328 14.02 10.83 14.30
C LYS A 328 14.70 9.48 14.52
N TYR A 329 14.34 8.45 13.75
CA TYR A 329 14.92 7.12 13.86
C TYR A 329 16.44 7.13 13.73
N VAL A 330 16.96 7.80 12.69
CA VAL A 330 18.42 7.93 12.49
C VAL A 330 19.08 8.60 13.69
N THR A 331 18.50 9.69 14.21
CA THR A 331 19.08 10.40 15.36
C THR A 331 19.08 9.53 16.62
N LYS A 332 18.00 8.79 16.89
CA LYS A 332 17.87 7.88 18.04
C LYS A 332 18.89 6.74 17.98
N ARG A 333 19.08 6.12 16.80
CA ARG A 333 20.08 5.05 16.59
C ARG A 333 21.53 5.54 16.75
N MET A 334 21.79 6.82 16.52
CA MET A 334 23.08 7.47 16.74
C MET A 334 23.30 7.97 18.19
N GLY A 335 22.50 7.49 19.15
CA GLY A 335 22.58 7.95 20.54
C GLY A 335 22.18 9.42 20.69
N GLY A 336 21.16 9.86 19.96
CA GLY A 336 20.44 11.09 20.26
C GLY A 336 19.78 10.98 21.64
N ASP A 337 19.87 12.05 22.44
CA ASP A 337 19.34 12.10 23.80
C ASP A 337 17.85 11.71 23.86
N LYS A 338 17.47 11.16 25.02
CA LYS A 338 16.09 10.85 25.39
C LYS A 338 15.33 12.17 25.57
N ASP A 339 14.98 12.83 24.49
CA ASP A 339 13.97 13.88 24.54
C ASP A 339 12.71 13.34 23.86
N ASP A 340 11.69 13.17 24.71
CA ASP A 340 10.33 12.70 24.45
C ASP A 340 9.61 13.48 23.35
#